data_AF-A0A2V6Q9L6-F1
#
_entry.id   AF-A0A2V6Q9L6-F1
#
_cell.length_a   1.000
_cell.length_b   1.000
_cell.length_c   1.000
_cell.angle_alpha   90.00
_cell.angle_beta   90.00
_cell.angle_gamma   90.00
#
_symmetry.space_group_name_H-M   'P 1'
#
loop_
_entity.id
_entity.type
_entity.pdbx_description
1 polymer ?
#
loop_
_entity_poly.entity_id
_entity_poly.type
_entity_poly.pdbx_seq_one_letter_code
_entity_poly.pdbx_strand_id
1 'polypeptide(L)'
;MERQESSGVIALLLVVVVLAALAEVVAGRTVASAPEVPRVSSAEVVLALGDAALARGDGPAARRAYLTGLFRARGERSLAGVVRAAEGFAALGDDAVVAEALALAVPLAAAGGDAVARARLVALHERQAAASALPSAAR
;
A
#
# COMPACT_ATOMS: atom_id res chain seq x y z
N MET A 1 -21.88 -25.33 63.19
CA MET A 1 -20.61 -24.89 62.58
C MET A 1 -20.58 -24.99 61.05
N GLU A 2 -21.64 -25.45 60.36
CA GLU A 2 -21.62 -25.70 58.90
C GLU A 2 -21.88 -24.47 58.00
N ARG A 3 -22.46 -23.38 58.51
CA ARG A 3 -22.77 -22.19 57.68
C ARG A 3 -21.51 -21.42 57.23
N GLN A 4 -20.44 -21.51 58.00
CA GLN A 4 -19.20 -20.77 57.73
C GLN A 4 -18.37 -21.44 56.62
N GLU A 5 -18.40 -22.78 56.55
CA GLU A 5 -17.79 -23.52 55.44
C GLU A 5 -18.57 -23.30 54.13
N SER A 6 -19.90 -23.31 54.19
CA SER A 6 -20.74 -23.05 53.01
C SER A 6 -20.53 -21.64 52.44
N SER A 7 -20.38 -20.62 53.30
CA SER A 7 -20.08 -19.25 52.85
C SER A 7 -18.71 -19.13 52.18
N GLY A 8 -17.70 -19.87 52.66
CA GLY A 8 -16.37 -19.88 52.06
C GLY A 8 -16.37 -20.57 50.70
N VAL A 9 -17.11 -21.68 50.57
CA VAL A 9 -17.27 -22.41 49.31
C VAL A 9 -18.03 -21.58 48.27
N ILE A 10 -19.09 -20.87 48.67
CA ILE A 10 -19.83 -19.98 47.78
C ILE A 10 -18.94 -18.83 47.28
N ALA A 11 -18.16 -18.21 48.16
CA ALA A 11 -17.24 -17.14 47.78
C ALA A 11 -16.16 -17.64 46.81
N LEU A 12 -15.60 -18.83 47.06
CA LEU A 12 -14.60 -19.45 46.19
C LEU A 12 -15.18 -19.76 44.79
N LEU A 13 -16.39 -20.33 44.74
CA LEU A 13 -17.07 -20.63 43.47
C LEU A 13 -17.32 -19.38 42.65
N LEU A 14 -17.76 -18.28 43.28
CA LEU A 14 -17.96 -17.01 42.59
C LEU A 14 -16.66 -16.46 42.00
N VAL A 15 -15.55 -16.53 42.74
CA VAL A 15 -14.24 -16.08 42.24
C VAL A 15 -13.79 -16.92 41.05
N VAL A 16 -13.95 -18.24 41.11
CA VAL A 16 -13.59 -19.14 40.00
C VAL A 16 -14.44 -18.84 38.76
N VAL A 17 -15.75 -18.63 38.92
CA VAL A 17 -16.66 -18.27 37.81
C VAL A 17 -16.26 -16.93 37.20
N VAL A 18 -15.95 -15.93 38.01
CA VAL A 18 -15.49 -14.61 37.52
C VAL A 18 -14.16 -14.74 36.78
N LEU A 19 -13.21 -15.51 37.31
CA LEU A 19 -11.93 -15.74 36.63
C LEU A 19 -12.09 -16.48 35.31
N ALA A 20 -12.97 -17.49 35.25
CA ALA A 20 -13.29 -18.20 34.02
C ALA A 20 -13.95 -17.28 32.98
N ALA A 21 -14.90 -16.44 33.41
CA ALA A 21 -15.55 -15.46 32.54
C ALA A 21 -14.57 -14.39 32.03
N LEU A 22 -13.63 -13.94 32.85
CA LEU A 22 -12.57 -13.01 32.44
C LEU A 22 -11.59 -13.67 31.45
N ALA A 23 -11.27 -14.95 31.62
CA ALA A 23 -10.45 -15.70 30.67
C ALA A 23 -11.14 -15.84 29.30
N GLU A 24 -12.43 -16.14 29.27
CA GLU A 24 -13.24 -16.16 28.03
C GLU A 24 -13.29 -14.79 27.34
N VAL A 25 -13.39 -13.69 28.09
CA VAL A 25 -13.36 -12.32 27.52
C VAL A 25 -11.99 -11.95 26.93
N VAL A 26 -10.90 -12.45 27.52
CA VAL A 26 -9.54 -12.26 27.01
C VAL A 26 -9.27 -13.14 25.79
N ALA A 27 -9.79 -14.36 25.77
CA ALA A 27 -9.68 -15.29 24.63
C ALA A 27 -10.60 -14.91 23.46
N GLY A 28 -11.82 -14.42 23.74
CA GLY A 28 -12.80 -13.99 22.74
C GLY A 28 -12.45 -12.66 22.05
N ARG A 29 -11.46 -11.93 22.57
CA ARG A 29 -10.84 -10.78 21.88
C ARG A 29 -9.61 -11.19 21.08
N THR A 30 -9.59 -12.39 20.51
CA THR A 30 -9.00 -12.49 19.19
C THR A 30 -9.81 -11.56 18.30
N VAL A 31 -9.18 -10.49 17.82
CA VAL A 31 -9.71 -9.74 16.68
C VAL A 31 -9.89 -10.78 15.59
N ALA A 32 -11.10 -11.34 15.49
CA ALA A 32 -11.51 -12.13 14.36
C ALA A 32 -11.47 -11.13 13.20
N SER A 33 -10.32 -11.05 12.55
CA SER A 33 -10.17 -10.34 11.32
C SER A 33 -11.22 -10.96 10.41
N ALA A 34 -12.32 -10.22 10.19
CA ALA A 34 -13.28 -10.56 9.16
C ALA A 34 -12.48 -10.90 7.89
N PRO A 35 -12.92 -11.85 7.05
CA PRO A 35 -12.21 -12.12 5.80
C PRO A 35 -12.06 -10.79 5.09
N GLU A 36 -10.83 -10.28 5.01
CA GLU A 36 -10.57 -8.99 4.40
C GLU A 36 -10.93 -9.19 2.94
N VAL A 37 -12.10 -8.69 2.53
CA VAL A 37 -12.50 -8.69 1.13
C VAL A 37 -11.34 -8.04 0.39
N PRO A 38 -10.69 -8.71 -0.57
CA PRO A 38 -9.54 -8.13 -1.25
C PRO A 38 -9.95 -6.79 -1.84
N ARG A 39 -9.54 -5.69 -1.21
CA ARG A 39 -9.83 -4.34 -1.70
C ARG A 39 -8.88 -4.14 -2.86
N VAL A 40 -9.37 -4.38 -4.07
CA VAL A 40 -8.64 -4.05 -5.30
C VAL A 40 -8.23 -2.58 -5.20
N SER A 41 -6.95 -2.29 -5.34
CA SER A 41 -6.43 -0.93 -5.27
C SER A 41 -7.07 -0.08 -6.35
N SER A 42 -7.64 1.06 -5.96
CA SER A 42 -8.29 1.97 -6.91
C SER A 42 -7.27 2.60 -7.86
N ALA A 43 -6.01 2.68 -7.44
CA ALA A 43 -4.88 3.04 -8.28
C ALA A 43 -4.55 1.95 -9.29
N GLU A 44 -4.47 0.68 -8.87
CA GLU A 44 -4.15 -0.44 -9.75
C GLU A 44 -5.10 -0.55 -10.94
N VAL A 45 -6.41 -0.42 -10.70
CA VAL A 45 -7.43 -0.43 -11.77
C VAL A 45 -7.19 0.69 -12.78
N VAL A 46 -6.91 1.90 -12.30
CA VAL A 46 -6.70 3.06 -13.17
C VAL A 46 -5.38 2.96 -13.93
N LEU A 47 -4.32 2.43 -13.31
CA LEU A 47 -3.06 2.19 -13.99
C LEU A 47 -3.21 1.15 -15.10
N ALA A 48 -4.00 0.09 -14.88
CA ALA A 48 -4.33 -0.87 -15.94
C ALA A 48 -5.10 -0.24 -17.11
N LEU A 49 -5.96 0.76 -16.85
CA LEU A 49 -6.59 1.54 -17.93
C LEU A 49 -5.56 2.38 -18.70
N GLY A 50 -4.55 2.91 -18.02
CA GLY A 50 -3.41 3.60 -18.64
C GLY A 50 -2.62 2.67 -19.55
N ASP A 51 -2.28 1.48 -19.06
CA ASP A 51 -1.57 0.44 -19.83
C ASP A 51 -2.38 0.07 -21.09
N ALA A 52 -3.69 -0.13 -20.95
CA ALA A 52 -4.58 -0.45 -22.05
C ALA A 52 -4.70 0.69 -23.08
N ALA A 53 -4.74 1.95 -22.64
CA ALA A 53 -4.77 3.11 -23.52
C ALA A 53 -3.44 3.27 -24.28
N LEU A 54 -2.31 3.09 -23.59
CA LEU A 54 -0.98 3.12 -24.19
C LEU A 54 -0.83 2.04 -25.27
N ALA A 55 -1.29 0.81 -24.99
CA ALA A 55 -1.27 -0.29 -25.95
C ALA A 55 -2.10 -0.01 -27.22
N ARG A 56 -3.14 0.83 -27.12
CA ARG A 56 -3.94 1.29 -28.27
C ARG A 56 -3.34 2.51 -28.98
N GLY A 57 -2.23 3.05 -28.51
CA GLY A 57 -1.62 4.28 -29.03
C GLY A 57 -2.36 5.56 -28.60
N ASP A 58 -3.29 5.49 -27.65
CA ASP A 58 -4.01 6.66 -27.14
C ASP A 58 -3.21 7.33 -26.01
N GLY A 59 -2.15 8.05 -26.40
CA GLY A 59 -1.27 8.78 -25.48
C GLY A 59 -2.00 9.75 -24.55
N PRO A 60 -2.94 10.59 -25.03
CA PRO A 60 -3.72 11.46 -24.16
C PRO A 60 -4.56 10.72 -23.11
N ALA A 61 -5.21 9.61 -23.47
CA ALA A 61 -5.96 8.82 -22.48
C ALA A 61 -5.04 8.11 -21.49
N ALA A 62 -3.91 7.56 -21.96
CA ALA A 62 -2.91 6.93 -21.11
C ALA A 62 -2.36 7.93 -20.08
N ARG A 63 -2.00 9.14 -20.51
CA ARG A 63 -1.51 10.21 -19.63
C ARG A 63 -2.54 10.59 -18.56
N ARG A 64 -3.81 10.76 -18.92
CA ARG A 64 -4.88 11.06 -17.96
C ARG A 64 -5.05 9.94 -16.93
N ALA A 65 -5.01 8.69 -17.38
CA ALA A 65 -5.10 7.53 -16.51
C ALA A 65 -3.89 7.45 -15.56
N TYR A 66 -2.65 7.58 -16.05
CA TYR A 66 -1.47 7.54 -15.20
C TYR A 66 -1.43 8.71 -14.19
N LEU A 67 -1.89 9.91 -14.54
CA LEU A 67 -2.01 11.03 -13.59
C LEU A 67 -3.00 10.69 -12.48
N THR A 68 -4.18 10.17 -12.86
CA THR A 68 -5.21 9.76 -11.90
C THR A 68 -4.70 8.62 -11.00
N GLY A 69 -4.01 7.64 -11.59
CA GLY A 69 -3.41 6.51 -10.90
C GLY A 69 -2.31 6.93 -9.92
N LEU A 70 -1.46 7.89 -10.29
CA LEU A 70 -0.40 8.44 -9.44
C LEU A 70 -0.96 9.07 -8.16
N PHE A 71 -1.97 9.95 -8.28
CA PHE A 71 -2.56 10.61 -7.12
C PHE A 71 -3.33 9.63 -6.22
N ARG A 72 -4.00 8.63 -6.81
CA ARG A 72 -4.64 7.55 -6.03
C ARG A 72 -3.59 6.70 -5.30
N ALA A 73 -2.53 6.28 -5.98
CA ALA A 73 -1.46 5.49 -5.38
C ALA A 73 -0.80 6.25 -4.22
N ARG A 74 -0.56 7.55 -4.40
CA ARG A 74 -0.06 8.43 -3.33
C ARG A 74 -1.02 8.51 -2.15
N GLY A 75 -2.32 8.69 -2.40
CA GLY A 75 -3.35 8.70 -1.36
C GLY A 75 -3.44 7.38 -0.59
N GLU A 76 -3.27 6.25 -1.30
CA GLU A 76 -3.18 4.90 -0.74
C GLU A 76 -1.81 4.61 -0.09
N ARG A 77 -0.85 5.55 -0.14
CA ARG A 77 0.54 5.37 0.31
C ARG A 77 1.24 4.17 -0.33
N SER A 78 0.87 3.84 -1.56
CA SER A 78 1.37 2.70 -2.32
C SER A 78 2.63 3.07 -3.11
N LEU A 79 3.80 2.67 -2.62
CA LEU A 79 5.06 2.81 -3.37
C LEU A 79 4.97 2.12 -4.74
N ALA A 80 4.44 0.90 -4.78
CA ALA A 80 4.32 0.12 -6.01
C ALA A 80 3.45 0.84 -7.06
N GLY A 81 2.33 1.44 -6.64
CA GLY A 81 1.47 2.20 -7.53
C GLY A 81 2.13 3.49 -8.05
N VAL A 82 2.87 4.21 -7.20
CA VAL A 82 3.60 5.42 -7.62
C VAL A 82 4.70 5.07 -8.62
N VAL A 83 5.48 4.02 -8.36
CA VAL A 83 6.54 3.54 -9.28
C VAL A 83 5.94 3.08 -10.61
N ARG A 84 4.83 2.33 -10.58
CA ARG A 84 4.14 1.89 -11.81
C ARG A 84 3.61 3.07 -12.62
N ALA A 85 3.08 4.11 -11.97
CA ALA A 85 2.66 5.33 -12.68
C ALA A 85 3.86 6.02 -13.34
N ALA A 86 4.99 6.11 -12.65
CA ALA A 86 6.22 6.70 -13.18
C ALA A 86 6.77 5.90 -14.39
N GLU A 87 6.69 4.56 -14.35
CA GLU A 87 7.01 3.70 -15.51
C GLU A 87 6.08 3.98 -16.70
N GLY A 88 4.78 4.18 -16.44
CA GLY A 88 3.81 4.57 -17.47
C GLY A 88 4.12 5.91 -18.12
N PHE A 89 4.50 6.93 -17.33
CA PHE A 89 4.96 8.22 -17.85
C PHE A 89 6.28 8.11 -18.63
N ALA A 90 7.21 7.28 -18.17
CA ALA A 90 8.45 7.02 -18.90
C ALA A 90 8.17 6.40 -20.27
N ALA A 91 7.20 5.49 -20.35
CA ALA A 91 6.76 4.90 -21.63
C ALA A 91 6.09 5.92 -22.58
N LEU A 92 5.55 7.01 -22.04
CA LEU A 92 5.02 8.15 -22.82
C LEU A 92 6.09 9.19 -23.20
N GLY A 93 7.31 9.08 -22.67
CA GLY A 93 8.37 10.08 -22.85
C GLY A 93 8.22 11.32 -21.96
N ASP A 94 7.46 11.23 -20.87
CA ASP A 94 7.13 12.37 -20.00
C ASP A 94 8.16 12.57 -18.89
N ASP A 95 9.42 12.79 -19.25
CA ASP A 95 10.55 12.79 -18.30
C ASP A 95 10.39 13.75 -17.12
N ALA A 96 9.83 14.94 -17.35
CA ALA A 96 9.54 15.89 -16.27
C ALA A 96 8.55 15.33 -15.23
N VAL A 97 7.54 14.59 -15.68
CA VAL A 97 6.54 13.95 -14.81
C VAL A 97 7.14 12.73 -14.12
N VAL A 98 8.04 12.00 -14.80
CA VAL A 98 8.79 10.90 -14.20
C VAL A 98 9.62 11.42 -13.02
N ALA A 99 10.36 12.51 -13.18
CA ALA A 99 11.16 13.12 -12.11
C ALA A 99 10.30 13.51 -10.90
N GLU A 100 9.14 14.12 -11.13
CA GLU A 100 8.20 14.47 -10.05
C GLU A 100 7.66 13.21 -9.34
N ALA A 101 7.25 12.20 -10.10
CA ALA A 101 6.76 10.95 -9.53
C ALA A 101 7.83 10.20 -8.72
N LEU A 102 9.09 10.25 -9.15
CA LEU A 102 10.24 9.73 -8.41
C LEU A 102 10.43 10.47 -7.09
N ALA A 103 10.33 11.80 -7.08
CA ALA A 103 10.39 12.60 -5.85
C ALA A 103 9.27 12.23 -4.86
N LEU A 104 8.05 11.95 -5.35
CA LEU A 104 6.94 11.47 -4.51
C LEU A 104 7.17 10.07 -3.93
N ALA A 105 7.96 9.23 -4.60
CA ALA A 105 8.25 7.85 -4.19
C ALA A 105 9.29 7.76 -3.06
N VAL A 106 10.23 8.71 -2.96
CA VAL A 106 11.28 8.73 -1.93
C VAL A 106 10.74 8.58 -0.50
N PRO A 107 9.78 9.42 -0.03
CA PRO A 107 9.26 9.28 1.34
C PRO A 107 8.47 7.99 1.55
N LEU A 108 7.86 7.43 0.50
CA LEU A 108 7.15 6.15 0.58
C LEU A 108 8.14 4.99 0.72
N ALA A 109 9.25 5.01 -0.01
CA ALA A 109 10.31 4.01 0.12
C ALA A 109 10.96 4.02 1.50
N ALA A 110 11.15 5.20 2.10
CA ALA A 110 11.67 5.35 3.45
C ALA A 110 10.71 4.83 4.53
N ALA A 111 9.39 4.98 4.31
CA ALA A 111 8.35 4.50 5.24
C ALA A 111 8.14 2.97 5.20
N GLY A 112 8.82 2.27 4.29
CA GLY A 112 8.64 0.85 4.03
C GLY A 112 7.83 0.59 2.75
N GLY A 113 8.20 -0.45 2.04
CA GLY A 113 7.57 -0.84 0.77
C GLY A 113 8.18 -2.12 0.25
N ASP A 114 7.43 -2.79 -0.61
CA ASP A 114 7.84 -4.06 -1.22
C ASP A 114 9.22 -3.95 -1.90
N ALA A 115 10.03 -5.00 -1.77
CA ALA A 115 11.39 -5.04 -2.28
C ALA A 115 11.44 -4.87 -3.81
N VAL A 116 10.44 -5.40 -4.53
CA VAL A 116 10.35 -5.26 -5.99
C VAL A 116 10.08 -3.81 -6.37
N ALA A 117 9.17 -3.14 -5.67
CA ALA A 117 8.88 -1.72 -5.91
C ALA A 117 10.12 -0.84 -5.66
N ARG A 118 10.92 -1.12 -4.63
CA ARG A 118 12.17 -0.41 -4.37
C ARG A 118 13.22 -0.67 -5.47
N ALA A 119 13.37 -1.91 -5.91
CA ALA A 119 14.30 -2.23 -7.00
C ALA A 119 13.92 -1.50 -8.31
N ARG A 120 12.62 -1.47 -8.64
CA ARG A 120 12.12 -0.72 -9.80
C ARG A 120 12.33 0.79 -9.67
N LEU A 121 12.15 1.35 -8.47
CA LEU A 121 12.42 2.75 -8.19
C LEU A 121 13.89 3.11 -8.46
N VAL A 122 14.83 2.27 -8.00
CA VAL A 122 16.28 2.46 -8.25
C VAL A 122 16.57 2.41 -9.74
N ALA A 123 16.08 1.38 -10.44
CA ALA A 123 16.29 1.24 -11.89
C ALA A 123 15.73 2.44 -12.68
N LEU A 124 14.60 3.02 -12.23
CA LEU A 124 14.02 4.20 -12.88
C LEU A 124 14.86 5.46 -12.65
N HIS A 125 15.43 5.65 -11.44
CA HIS A 125 16.38 6.73 -11.16
C HIS A 125 17.64 6.62 -12.02
N GLU A 126 18.21 5.41 -12.14
CA GLU A 126 19.40 5.16 -12.96
C GLU A 126 19.15 5.50 -14.43
N ARG A 127 17.98 5.14 -14.97
CA ARG A 127 17.59 5.50 -16.35
C ARG A 127 17.46 7.02 -16.53
N GLN A 128 16.87 7.73 -15.58
CA GLN A 128 16.73 9.19 -15.65
C GLN A 128 18.10 9.89 -15.54
N ALA A 129 18.99 9.40 -14.68
CA ALA A 129 20.35 9.89 -14.58
C ALA A 129 21.13 9.66 -15.90
N ALA A 130 20.98 8.48 -16.52
CA ALA A 130 21.59 8.20 -17.81
C ALA A 130 21.03 9.10 -18.94
N ALA A 131 19.71 9.33 -18.97
CA ALA A 131 19.06 10.18 -19.97
C ALA A 131 19.51 11.65 -19.86
N SER A 132 19.65 12.17 -18.64
CA SER A 132 20.12 13.54 -18.40
C SER A 132 21.62 13.74 -18.63
N ALA A 133 22.44 12.69 -18.56
CA ALA A 133 23.88 12.73 -18.83
C ALA A 133 24.23 12.77 -20.33
N LEU A 134 23.30 12.41 -21.22
CA LEU A 134 23.52 12.51 -22.66
C LEU A 134 23.56 14.00 -23.07
N PRO A 135 24.66 14.51 -23.66
CA PRO A 135 24.75 15.90 -24.05
C PRO A 135 23.70 16.23 -25.12
N SER A 136 22.98 17.34 -24.92
CA SER A 136 21.99 17.92 -25.84
C SER A 136 22.64 18.49 -27.12
N ALA A 137 23.47 17.70 -27.81
CA ALA A 137 24.21 18.11 -29.00
C ALA A 137 23.48 17.79 -30.32
N ALA A 138 22.22 17.36 -30.28
CA ALA A 138 21.45 17.02 -31.47
C ALA A 138 19.94 17.37 -31.31
N ARG A 139 19.65 18.63 -31.00
CA ARG A 139 18.31 19.21 -31.21
C ARG A 139 18.44 20.53 -31.96
#